data_AF-A0A6A6Z0N7-F1
#
_entry.id   AF-A0A6A6Z0N7-F1
#
_cell.length_a   1.000
_cell.length_b   1.000
_cell.length_c   1.000
_cell.angle_alpha   90.00
_cell.angle_beta   90.00
_cell.angle_gamma   90.00
#
_symmetry.space_group_name_H-M   'P 1'
#
loop_
_entity.id
_entity.type
_entity.pdbx_description
1 polymer ?
#
loop_
_entity_poly.entity_id
_entity_poly.type
_entity_poly.pdbx_seq_one_letter_code
_entity_poly.pdbx_strand_id
1 'polypeptide(L)'
;KKKQEDKDKAEWEAFLQKQNAKPEAQMRQRLAQFGFQENQIQGMIKPEKAEELQVGHNPVHLGGHQPTYIKVHKDYIAIETLVYFDIPWEYDAANPDYIIILRELGDNETDVLFEHTRRLRSDKI
;
A
#
# COMPACT_ATOMS: atom_id res chain seq x y z
N LYS A 1 -2.35 -29.29 51.38
CA LYS A 1 -1.53 -28.14 50.92
C LYS A 1 -1.32 -28.17 49.41
N LYS A 2 -0.60 -29.16 48.86
CA LYS A 2 -0.31 -29.26 47.41
C LYS A 2 -1.52 -29.15 46.46
N LYS A 3 -2.68 -29.72 46.81
CA LYS A 3 -3.92 -29.65 45.99
C LYS A 3 -4.62 -28.27 46.00
N GLN A 4 -4.35 -27.46 47.02
CA GLN A 4 -4.94 -26.11 47.15
C GLN A 4 -4.07 -25.11 46.38
N GLU A 5 -2.74 -25.19 46.53
CA GLU A 5 -1.78 -24.38 45.76
C GLU A 5 -1.92 -24.56 44.23
N ASP A 6 -2.18 -25.78 43.75
CA ASP A 6 -2.40 -26.04 42.32
C ASP A 6 -3.68 -25.36 41.80
N LYS A 7 -4.74 -25.35 42.62
CA LYS A 7 -6.01 -24.68 42.29
C LYS A 7 -5.85 -23.17 42.30
N ASP A 8 -5.22 -22.61 43.33
CA ASP A 8 -5.01 -21.17 43.46
C ASP A 8 -4.11 -20.64 42.33
N LYS A 9 -3.10 -21.42 41.91
CA LYS A 9 -2.24 -21.09 40.76
C LYS A 9 -3.01 -21.10 39.44
N ALA A 10 -3.85 -22.11 39.21
CA ALA A 10 -4.65 -22.20 37.99
C ALA A 10 -5.70 -21.07 37.90
N GLU A 11 -6.32 -20.70 39.02
CA GLU A 11 -7.27 -19.59 39.07
C GLU A 11 -6.59 -18.24 38.80
N TRP A 12 -5.38 -18.03 39.33
CA TRP A 12 -4.57 -16.84 39.06
C TRP A 12 -4.14 -16.74 37.59
N GLU A 13 -3.67 -17.84 36.98
CA GLU A 13 -3.31 -17.88 35.56
C GLU A 13 -4.53 -17.62 34.66
N ALA A 14 -5.69 -18.20 34.98
CA ALA A 14 -6.93 -17.96 34.23
C ALA A 14 -7.42 -16.51 34.36
N PHE A 15 -7.26 -15.90 35.55
CA PHE A 15 -7.56 -14.49 35.77
C PHE A 15 -6.67 -13.58 34.92
N LEU A 16 -5.35 -13.82 34.92
CA LEU A 16 -4.39 -13.07 34.10
C LEU A 16 -4.67 -13.23 32.60
N GLN A 17 -5.02 -14.44 32.12
CA GLN A 17 -5.39 -14.64 30.73
C GLN A 17 -6.64 -13.85 30.34
N LYS A 18 -7.70 -13.87 31.17
CA LYS A 18 -8.92 -13.08 30.91
C LYS A 18 -8.64 -11.58 30.89
N GLN A 19 -7.76 -11.11 31.76
CA GLN A 19 -7.39 -9.70 31.82
C GLN A 19 -6.59 -9.27 30.56
N ASN A 20 -5.73 -10.15 30.04
CA ASN A 20 -4.95 -9.89 28.82
C ASN A 20 -5.71 -10.18 27.51
N ALA A 21 -6.78 -10.98 27.52
CA ALA A 21 -7.57 -11.29 26.33
C ALA A 21 -8.30 -10.06 25.75
N LYS A 22 -8.82 -9.19 26.62
CA LYS A 22 -9.51 -7.94 26.21
C LYS A 22 -8.59 -6.96 25.47
N PRO A 23 -7.41 -6.59 26.00
CA PRO A 23 -6.47 -5.71 25.29
C PRO A 23 -5.91 -6.39 24.03
N GLU A 24 -5.70 -7.71 24.05
CA GLU A 24 -5.26 -8.46 22.86
C GLU A 24 -6.28 -8.32 21.72
N ALA A 25 -7.57 -8.55 22.00
CA ALA A 25 -8.64 -8.42 21.01
C ALA A 25 -8.77 -6.99 20.46
N GLN A 26 -8.64 -5.97 21.32
CA GLN A 26 -8.68 -4.57 20.89
C GLN A 26 -7.49 -4.22 19.99
N MET A 27 -6.30 -4.72 20.31
CA MET A 27 -5.11 -4.53 19.48
C MET A 27 -5.27 -5.22 18.12
N ARG A 28 -5.80 -6.45 18.08
CA ARG A 28 -6.16 -7.16 16.84
C ARG A 28 -7.11 -6.35 15.98
N GLN A 29 -8.20 -5.86 16.56
CA GLN A 29 -9.21 -5.09 15.83
C GLN A 29 -8.63 -3.81 15.23
N ARG A 30 -7.79 -3.09 15.98
CA ARG A 30 -7.11 -1.89 15.49
C ARG A 30 -6.14 -2.22 14.35
N LEU A 31 -5.29 -3.22 14.52
CA LEU A 31 -4.33 -3.60 13.48
C LEU A 31 -5.04 -4.09 12.21
N ALA A 32 -6.12 -4.86 12.34
CA ALA A 32 -6.94 -5.26 11.19
C ALA A 32 -7.57 -4.05 10.48
N GLN A 33 -8.06 -3.06 11.23
CA GLN A 33 -8.57 -1.81 10.67
C GLN A 33 -7.50 -1.01 9.90
N PHE A 34 -6.24 -1.09 10.33
CA PHE A 34 -5.08 -0.51 9.63
C PHE A 34 -4.52 -1.42 8.52
N GLY A 35 -5.26 -2.45 8.09
CA GLY A 35 -4.90 -3.25 6.92
C GLY A 35 -3.83 -4.32 7.17
N PHE A 36 -3.51 -4.64 8.42
CA PHE A 36 -2.63 -5.76 8.73
C PHE A 36 -3.35 -7.10 8.52
N GLN A 37 -2.63 -8.10 8.00
CA GLN A 37 -3.15 -9.46 7.86
C GLN A 37 -3.12 -10.22 9.20
N GLU A 38 -4.05 -11.15 9.42
CA GLU A 38 -4.19 -11.86 10.70
C GLU A 38 -2.92 -12.63 11.13
N ASN A 39 -2.16 -13.21 10.19
CA ASN A 39 -0.86 -13.84 10.46
C ASN A 39 0.20 -12.83 10.95
N GLN A 40 0.20 -11.61 10.41
CA GLN A 40 1.09 -10.53 10.81
C GLN A 40 0.68 -9.97 12.19
N ILE A 41 -0.62 -9.76 12.40
CA ILE A 41 -1.18 -9.32 13.67
C ILE A 41 -0.81 -10.32 14.78
N GLN A 42 -0.93 -11.63 14.51
CA GLN A 42 -0.55 -12.67 15.46
C GLN A 42 0.94 -12.61 15.82
N GLY A 43 1.83 -12.39 14.84
CA GLY A 43 3.26 -12.21 15.10
C GLY A 43 3.57 -10.97 15.93
N MET A 44 2.85 -9.86 15.72
CA MET A 44 3.02 -8.61 16.48
C MET A 44 2.49 -8.69 17.92
N ILE A 45 1.42 -9.45 18.12
CA ILE A 45 0.78 -9.61 19.42
C ILE A 45 1.44 -10.72 20.26
N LYS A 46 1.92 -11.78 19.59
CA LYS A 46 2.58 -12.94 20.21
C LYS A 46 3.92 -13.17 19.53
N PRO A 47 4.97 -12.42 19.90
CA PRO A 47 6.28 -12.53 19.27
C PRO A 47 6.88 -13.94 19.38
N GLU A 48 6.53 -14.70 20.43
CA GLU A 48 6.97 -16.09 20.61
C GLU A 48 6.42 -17.05 19.54
N LYS A 49 5.25 -16.73 18.94
CA LYS A 49 4.66 -17.48 17.82
C LYS A 49 5.06 -16.93 16.45
N ALA A 50 5.79 -15.82 16.40
CA ALA A 50 6.18 -15.17 15.14
C ALA A 50 7.20 -16.00 14.34
N GLU A 51 8.00 -16.85 14.99
CA GLU A 51 9.00 -17.70 14.33
C GLU A 51 8.39 -18.91 13.63
N GLU A 52 7.26 -19.43 14.14
CA GLU A 52 6.54 -20.58 13.56
C GLU A 52 5.59 -20.16 12.43
N LEU A 53 5.07 -18.94 12.50
CA LEU A 53 4.32 -18.34 11.40
C LEU A 53 5.33 -17.89 10.33
N GLN A 54 5.22 -18.43 9.12
CA GLN A 54 5.91 -17.88 7.94
C GLN A 54 5.36 -16.49 7.63
N VAL A 55 5.69 -15.51 8.46
CA VAL A 55 5.35 -14.12 8.26
C VAL A 55 6.27 -13.63 7.16
N GLY A 56 5.84 -13.83 5.92
CA GLY A 56 6.43 -13.15 4.78
C GLY A 56 6.50 -11.67 5.12
N HIS A 57 7.71 -11.12 5.15
CA HIS A 57 7.99 -9.69 5.28
C HIS A 57 7.51 -8.97 4.01
N ASN A 58 6.21 -8.99 3.75
CA ASN A 58 5.59 -8.07 2.83
C ASN A 58 5.07 -6.94 3.71
N PRO A 59 5.77 -5.77 3.73
CA PRO A 59 5.28 -4.62 4.46
C PRO A 59 3.85 -4.36 4.02
N VAL A 60 3.01 -4.09 5.01
CA VAL A 60 1.59 -3.76 4.91
C VAL A 60 1.30 -2.99 3.61
N HIS A 61 0.79 -3.69 2.59
CA HIS A 61 0.13 -3.03 1.48
C HIS A 61 -1.23 -2.60 2.04
N LEU A 62 -1.25 -1.43 2.68
CA LEU A 62 -2.40 -0.67 3.17
C LEU A 62 -3.42 -0.43 2.03
N GLY A 63 -4.00 -1.47 1.42
CA GLY A 63 -4.87 -1.34 0.24
C GLY A 63 -4.33 -0.37 -0.82
N GLY A 64 -3.00 -0.20 -0.89
CA GLY A 64 -2.36 0.89 -1.59
C GLY A 64 -2.40 0.58 -3.06
N HIS A 65 -3.34 1.21 -3.77
CA HIS A 65 -3.31 1.27 -5.23
C HIS A 65 -1.88 1.60 -5.64
N GLN A 66 -1.21 0.64 -6.29
CA GLN A 66 0.05 0.92 -6.94
C GLN A 66 -0.28 1.87 -8.08
N PRO A 67 0.26 3.10 -8.09
CA PRO A 67 -0.06 4.05 -9.13
C PRO A 67 0.22 3.44 -10.49
N THR A 68 -0.75 3.49 -11.40
CA THR A 68 -0.53 3.06 -12.77
C THR A 68 0.11 4.19 -13.56
N TYR A 69 1.36 4.00 -13.96
CA TYR A 69 2.07 4.96 -14.81
C TYR A 69 1.82 4.68 -16.29
N ILE A 70 1.55 5.73 -17.04
CA ILE A 70 1.26 5.64 -18.47
C ILE A 70 2.56 5.81 -19.24
N LYS A 71 2.86 4.86 -20.13
CA LYS A 71 3.97 4.94 -21.08
C LYS A 71 3.44 5.28 -22.47
N VAL A 72 3.90 6.39 -23.03
CA VAL A 72 3.43 6.93 -24.31
C VAL A 72 4.60 7.36 -25.19
N HIS A 73 4.49 7.17 -26.50
CA HIS A 73 5.52 7.63 -27.44
C HIS A 73 5.52 9.15 -27.54
N LYS A 74 6.71 9.77 -27.69
CA LYS A 74 6.86 11.23 -27.86
C LYS A 74 6.12 11.80 -29.07
N ASP A 75 5.73 10.96 -30.02
CA ASP A 75 4.91 11.38 -31.18
C ASP A 75 3.44 11.60 -30.83
N TYR A 76 2.94 11.12 -29.69
CA TYR A 76 1.54 11.30 -29.30
C TYR A 76 1.34 12.35 -28.21
N ILE A 77 2.40 12.65 -27.44
CA ILE A 77 2.36 13.68 -26.40
C ILE A 77 3.52 14.66 -26.56
N ALA A 78 3.26 15.96 -26.49
CA ALA A 78 4.32 16.97 -26.48
C ALA A 78 4.75 17.27 -25.04
N ILE A 79 6.05 17.48 -24.82
CA ILE A 79 6.61 17.86 -23.52
C ILE A 79 6.01 19.20 -23.07
N GLU A 80 5.81 20.13 -24.00
CA GLU A 80 5.18 21.42 -23.70
C GLU A 80 3.75 21.27 -23.18
N THR A 81 3.04 20.21 -23.60
CA THR A 81 1.73 19.89 -23.03
C THR A 81 1.86 19.43 -21.59
N LEU A 82 2.79 18.51 -21.30
CA LEU A 82 3.01 18.01 -19.94
C LEU A 82 3.44 19.14 -18.99
N VAL A 83 4.28 20.06 -19.46
CA VAL A 83 4.68 21.26 -18.72
C VAL A 83 3.50 22.21 -18.50
N TYR A 84 2.67 22.44 -19.53
CA TYR A 84 1.51 23.34 -19.42
C TYR A 84 0.49 22.87 -18.38
N PHE A 85 0.28 21.55 -18.27
CA PHE A 85 -0.64 20.95 -17.30
C PHE A 85 0.04 20.54 -15.97
N ASP A 86 1.31 20.90 -15.76
CA ASP A 86 2.10 20.54 -14.57
C ASP A 86 2.08 19.03 -14.25
N ILE A 87 2.25 18.22 -15.30
CA ILE A 87 2.22 16.76 -15.20
C ILE A 87 3.65 16.25 -15.01
N PRO A 88 3.94 15.48 -13.94
CA PRO A 88 5.25 14.89 -13.74
C PRO A 88 5.51 13.79 -14.76
N TRP A 89 6.66 13.86 -15.44
CA TRP A 89 7.04 12.92 -16.48
C TRP A 89 8.55 12.66 -16.47
N GLU A 90 8.94 11.52 -17.02
CA GLU A 90 10.33 11.15 -17.27
C GLU A 90 10.47 10.47 -18.64
N TYR A 91 11.69 10.44 -19.19
CA TYR A 91 11.99 9.58 -20.33
C TYR A 91 12.15 8.14 -19.85
N ASP A 92 11.69 7.19 -20.66
CA ASP A 92 11.96 5.78 -20.40
C ASP A 92 13.47 5.51 -20.53
N ALA A 93 14.07 4.99 -19.45
CA ALA A 93 15.49 4.67 -19.36
C ALA A 93 15.95 3.65 -20.42
N ALA A 94 15.06 2.74 -20.84
CA ALA A 94 15.37 1.75 -21.86
C ALA A 94 15.14 2.26 -23.29
N ASN A 95 14.21 3.21 -23.47
CA ASN A 95 13.88 3.77 -24.77
C ASN A 95 13.50 5.26 -24.69
N PRO A 96 14.42 6.19 -25.03
CA PRO A 96 14.17 7.63 -24.97
C PRO A 96 13.07 8.15 -25.91
N ASP A 97 12.55 7.34 -26.84
CA ASP A 97 11.38 7.71 -27.66
C ASP A 97 10.06 7.64 -26.89
N TYR A 98 10.06 7.08 -25.68
CA TYR A 98 8.90 6.99 -24.80
C TYR A 98 9.05 7.90 -23.58
N ILE A 99 7.90 8.42 -23.16
CA ILE A 99 7.71 9.21 -21.95
C ILE A 99 6.85 8.40 -20.99
N ILE A 100 7.25 8.37 -19.73
CA ILE A 100 6.51 7.79 -18.62
C ILE A 100 5.88 8.94 -17.82
N ILE A 101 4.56 8.91 -17.69
CA ILE A 101 3.80 9.87 -16.90
C ILE A 101 3.68 9.32 -15.48
N LEU A 102 4.24 10.06 -14.52
CA LEU A 102 4.41 9.64 -13.12
C LEU A 102 3.17 9.90 -12.24
N ARG A 103 1.99 9.96 -12.86
CA ARG A 103 0.70 10.04 -12.19
C ARG A 103 -0.34 9.25 -12.96
N GLU A 104 -1.39 8.83 -12.26
CA GLU A 104 -2.57 8.26 -12.91
C GLU A 104 -3.30 9.35 -13.69
N LEU A 105 -3.79 9.01 -14.88
CA LEU A 105 -4.64 9.88 -15.68
C LEU A 105 -5.96 9.17 -15.94
N GLY A 106 -7.06 9.91 -15.81
CA GLY A 106 -8.36 9.45 -16.29
C GLY A 106 -8.48 9.55 -17.81
N ASP A 107 -9.50 8.88 -18.37
CA ASP A 107 -9.80 8.92 -19.81
C ASP A 107 -9.97 10.37 -20.31
N ASN A 108 -10.76 11.18 -19.58
CA ASN A 108 -11.00 12.58 -19.93
C ASN A 108 -9.73 13.44 -19.91
N GLU A 109 -8.83 13.21 -18.95
CA GLU A 109 -7.57 13.96 -18.88
C GLU A 109 -6.65 13.59 -20.04
N THR A 110 -6.61 12.31 -20.38
CA THR A 110 -5.82 11.79 -21.49
C THR A 110 -6.26 12.41 -22.82
N ASP A 111 -7.58 12.52 -23.06
CA ASP A 111 -8.12 13.16 -24.26
C ASP A 111 -7.73 14.64 -24.35
N VAL A 112 -7.82 15.38 -23.24
CA VAL A 112 -7.43 16.80 -23.19
C VAL A 112 -5.94 16.98 -23.52
N LEU A 113 -5.07 16.11 -23.01
CA LEU A 113 -3.63 16.18 -23.28
C LEU A 113 -3.31 15.91 -24.75
N PHE A 114 -3.96 14.92 -25.36
CA PHE A 114 -3.77 14.61 -26.78
C PHE A 114 -4.34 15.70 -27.69
N GLU A 115 -5.49 16.27 -27.35
CA GLU A 115 -6.06 17.39 -28.08
C GLU A 115 -5.15 18.63 -28.01
N HIS A 116 -4.66 18.97 -26.81
CA HIS A 116 -3.72 20.07 -26.62
C HIS A 116 -2.43 19.86 -27.41
N THR A 117 -1.88 18.65 -27.39
CA THR A 117 -0.71 18.27 -28.21
C THR A 117 -0.99 18.43 -29.69
N ARG A 118 -2.17 18.00 -30.17
CA ARG A 118 -2.56 18.13 -31.59
C ARG A 118 -2.61 19.60 -32.01
N ARG A 119 -3.27 20.46 -31.24
CA ARG A 119 -3.36 21.90 -31.51
C ARG A 119 -1.98 22.56 -31.54
N LEU A 120 -1.15 22.31 -30.53
CA LEU A 120 0.22 22.83 -30.46
C LEU A 120 1.07 22.45 -31.68
N ARG A 121 0.88 21.24 -32.23
CA ARG A 121 1.62 20.80 -33.41
C ARG A 121 1.05 21.35 -34.70
N SER A 122 -0.26 21.50 -34.79
CA SER A 122 -0.92 22.13 -35.94
C SER A 122 -0.58 23.61 -36.06
N ASP A 123 -0.46 24.34 -34.95
CA ASP A 123 -0.13 25.77 -34.95
C ASP A 123 1.35 26.06 -35.27
N LYS A 124 2.23 25.06 -35.12
CA LYS A 124 3.67 25.16 -35.42
C LYS A 124 4.02 24.82 -36.89
N ILE A 125 3.03 24.44 -37.70
CA ILE A 125 3.18 24.14 -39.14
C ILE A 125 2.70 25.33 -39.96
#